data_AF-A8G1J2-F1
#
_entry.id   AF-A8G1J2-F1
#
_cell.length_a   1.000
_cell.length_b   1.000
_cell.length_c   1.000
_cell.angle_alpha   90.00
_cell.angle_beta   90.00
_cell.angle_gamma   90.00
#
_symmetry.space_group_name_H-M   'P 1'
#
loop_
_entity.id
_entity.type
_entity.pdbx_description
1 polymer ?
#
loop_
_entity_poly.entity_id
_entity_poly.type
_entity_poly.pdbx_seq_one_letter_code
_entity_poly.pdbx_strand_id
1 'polypeptide(L)'
;MKSIFNALCSKGLPARDLKNANRVNLLAVLWALSLLVGSLLSQYYSLSVLVISLAFITHTVIGIAMVFAYKRYLTELDEMERKIQLDALALSVGVTIIGFSSYSILAKNGILPELNSAYLIALMALTYIAGIISGRLRYS
;
A
#
# COMPACT_ATOMS: atom_id res chain seq x y z
N MET A 1 16.36 -19.08 4.52
CA MET A 1 15.53 -18.95 3.28
C MET A 1 14.11 -19.48 3.45
N LYS A 2 13.90 -20.72 3.95
CA LYS A 2 12.54 -21.28 4.17
C LYS A 2 11.66 -20.42 5.10
N SER A 3 12.22 -19.81 6.15
CA SER A 3 11.48 -18.94 7.09
C SER A 3 10.96 -17.65 6.46
N ILE A 4 11.78 -16.96 5.67
CA ILE A 4 11.38 -15.72 4.97
C ILE A 4 10.28 -16.01 3.96
N PHE A 5 10.41 -17.08 3.19
CA PHE A 5 9.39 -17.49 2.23
C PHE A 5 8.06 -17.84 2.93
N ASN A 6 8.11 -18.52 4.07
CA ASN A 6 6.91 -18.82 4.85
C ASN A 6 6.27 -17.55 5.42
N ALA A 7 7.07 -16.60 5.90
CA ALA A 7 6.60 -15.30 6.38
C ALA A 7 5.94 -14.47 5.25
N LEU A 8 6.49 -14.50 4.03
CA LEU A 8 5.91 -13.86 2.85
C LEU A 8 4.59 -14.53 2.44
N CYS A 9 4.58 -15.87 2.35
CA CYS A 9 3.40 -16.63 1.92
C CYS A 9 2.32 -16.76 2.99
N SER A 10 2.49 -16.15 4.17
CA SER A 10 1.54 -16.22 5.28
C SER A 10 1.15 -17.65 5.66
N LYS A 11 2.10 -18.60 5.55
CA LYS A 11 1.84 -20.01 5.85
C LYS A 11 1.54 -20.16 7.34
N GLY A 12 0.37 -20.68 7.68
CA GLY A 12 -0.09 -20.88 9.06
C GLY A 12 -1.30 -20.02 9.44
N LEU A 13 -1.69 -19.03 8.61
CA LEU A 13 -2.91 -18.27 8.86
C LEU A 13 -4.18 -19.11 8.61
N PRO A 14 -5.25 -18.88 9.37
CA PRO A 14 -6.57 -19.46 9.11
C PRO A 14 -7.06 -19.17 7.69
N ALA A 15 -7.80 -20.11 7.09
CA ALA A 15 -8.33 -19.96 5.73
C ALA A 15 -9.22 -18.71 5.56
N ARG A 16 -9.93 -18.30 6.61
CA ARG A 16 -10.71 -17.07 6.65
C ARG A 16 -9.82 -15.83 6.43
N ASP A 17 -8.69 -15.77 7.14
CA ASP A 17 -7.82 -14.61 7.14
C ASP A 17 -7.08 -14.50 5.81
N LEU A 18 -6.68 -15.64 5.23
CA LEU A 18 -6.17 -15.72 3.85
C LEU A 18 -7.19 -15.21 2.83
N LYS A 19 -8.47 -15.59 2.96
CA LYS A 19 -9.54 -15.12 2.06
C LYS A 19 -9.73 -13.60 2.16
N ASN A 20 -9.70 -13.05 3.37
CA ASN A 20 -9.82 -11.62 3.59
C ASN A 20 -8.60 -10.86 3.06
N ALA A 21 -7.38 -11.36 3.33
CA ALA A 21 -6.15 -10.79 2.78
C ALA A 21 -6.16 -10.79 1.25
N ASN A 22 -6.60 -11.88 0.62
CA ASN A 22 -6.71 -11.96 -0.84
C ASN A 22 -7.72 -10.95 -1.39
N ARG A 23 -8.83 -10.69 -0.68
CA ARG A 23 -9.78 -9.65 -1.07
C ARG A 23 -9.15 -8.27 -1.02
N VAL A 24 -8.38 -7.96 0.02
CA VAL A 24 -7.63 -6.70 0.12
C VAL A 24 -6.63 -6.59 -1.02
N ASN A 25 -5.83 -7.64 -1.25
CA ASN A 25 -4.80 -7.68 -2.29
C ASN A 25 -5.42 -7.49 -3.69
N LEU A 26 -6.54 -8.13 -3.97
CA LEU A 26 -7.26 -7.95 -5.24
C LEU A 26 -7.70 -6.49 -5.41
N LEU A 27 -8.31 -5.89 -4.39
CA LEU A 27 -8.73 -4.49 -4.44
C LEU A 27 -7.53 -3.54 -4.58
N ALA A 28 -6.41 -3.82 -3.93
CA ALA A 28 -5.17 -3.06 -4.05
C ALA A 28 -4.59 -3.13 -5.47
N VAL A 29 -4.59 -4.33 -6.08
CA VAL A 29 -4.15 -4.50 -7.47
C VAL A 29 -5.09 -3.78 -8.43
N LEU A 30 -6.42 -3.90 -8.26
CA LEU A 30 -7.39 -3.17 -9.08
C LEU A 30 -7.24 -1.65 -8.93
N TRP A 31 -7.00 -1.17 -7.71
CA TRP A 31 -6.76 0.23 -7.43
C TRP A 31 -5.48 0.73 -8.12
N ALA A 32 -4.37 0.01 -7.99
CA ALA A 32 -3.11 0.34 -8.66
C ALA A 32 -3.22 0.29 -10.19
N LEU A 33 -3.89 -0.73 -10.74
CA LEU A 33 -4.13 -0.85 -12.17
C LEU A 33 -4.99 0.30 -12.70
N SER A 34 -6.02 0.72 -11.96
CA SER A 34 -6.85 1.87 -12.37
C SER A 34 -6.04 3.17 -12.43
N LEU A 35 -5.08 3.37 -11.51
CA LEU A 35 -4.16 4.51 -11.56
C LEU A 35 -3.21 4.44 -12.75
N LEU A 36 -2.63 3.25 -12.99
CA LEU A 36 -1.71 3.02 -14.11
C LEU A 36 -2.41 3.29 -15.44
N VAL A 37 -3.58 2.67 -15.66
CA VAL A 37 -4.37 2.82 -16.88
C VAL A 37 -4.82 4.27 -17.05
N GLY A 38 -5.32 4.92 -15.99
CA GLY A 38 -5.73 6.32 -16.04
C GLY A 38 -4.58 7.26 -16.42
N SER A 39 -3.40 7.05 -15.82
CA SER A 39 -2.20 7.83 -16.10
C SER A 39 -1.71 7.63 -17.54
N LEU A 40 -1.63 6.38 -18.01
CA LEU A 40 -1.18 6.07 -19.38
C LEU A 40 -2.15 6.62 -20.44
N LEU A 41 -3.46 6.45 -20.23
CA LEU A 41 -4.46 6.98 -21.15
C LEU A 41 -4.36 8.51 -21.25
N SER A 42 -4.21 9.20 -20.13
CA SER A 42 -4.05 10.66 -20.12
C SER A 42 -2.72 11.13 -20.71
N GLN A 43 -1.68 10.30 -20.69
CA GLN A 43 -0.38 10.63 -21.27
C GLN A 43 -0.39 10.53 -22.80
N TYR A 44 -1.04 9.51 -23.36
CA TYR A 44 -1.04 9.26 -24.81
C TYR A 44 -2.25 9.85 -25.56
N TYR A 45 -3.34 10.17 -24.85
CA TYR A 45 -4.58 10.65 -25.46
C TYR A 45 -5.12 11.89 -24.74
N SER A 46 -5.70 12.80 -25.52
CA SER A 46 -6.47 13.93 -24.97
C SER A 46 -7.87 13.45 -24.58
N LEU A 47 -8.05 13.18 -23.29
CA LEU A 47 -9.32 12.70 -22.73
C LEU A 47 -10.27 13.87 -22.47
N SER A 48 -11.57 13.64 -22.68
CA SER A 48 -12.59 14.62 -22.30
C SER A 48 -12.75 14.70 -20.77
N VAL A 49 -13.26 15.83 -20.29
CA VAL A 49 -13.54 16.03 -18.85
C VAL A 49 -14.42 14.91 -18.29
N LEU A 50 -15.44 14.49 -19.02
CA LEU A 50 -16.33 13.40 -18.61
C LEU A 50 -15.59 12.07 -18.41
N VAL A 51 -14.67 11.71 -19.30
CA VAL A 51 -13.88 10.47 -19.19
C VAL A 51 -12.93 10.53 -18.00
N ILE A 52 -12.26 11.67 -17.80
CA ILE A 52 -11.37 11.88 -16.64
C ILE A 52 -12.16 11.81 -15.33
N SER A 53 -13.34 12.43 -15.27
CA SER A 53 -14.21 12.38 -14.09
C SER A 53 -14.66 10.95 -13.76
N LEU A 54 -15.04 10.16 -14.78
CA LEU A 54 -15.38 8.74 -14.58
C LEU A 54 -14.19 7.91 -14.10
N ALA A 55 -13.00 8.12 -14.68
CA ALA A 55 -11.77 7.45 -14.25
C ALA A 55 -11.41 7.79 -12.80
N PHE A 56 -11.54 9.06 -12.42
CA PHE A 56 -11.36 9.50 -11.04
C PHE A 56 -12.36 8.83 -10.09
N ILE A 57 -13.66 8.88 -10.39
CA ILE A 57 -14.70 8.28 -9.53
C ILE A 57 -14.46 6.79 -9.36
N THR A 58 -14.19 6.06 -10.44
CA THR A 58 -13.92 4.62 -10.39
C THR A 58 -12.68 4.31 -9.56
N HIS A 59 -11.57 5.02 -9.78
CA HIS A 59 -10.35 4.88 -8.98
C HIS A 59 -10.61 5.12 -7.48
N THR A 60 -11.33 6.20 -7.15
CA THR A 60 -11.67 6.54 -5.77
C THR A 60 -12.59 5.50 -5.12
N VAL A 61 -13.61 5.00 -5.83
CA VAL A 61 -14.53 3.97 -5.31
C VAL A 61 -13.78 2.68 -5.01
N ILE A 62 -12.86 2.24 -5.88
CA ILE A 62 -12.02 1.06 -5.61
C ILE A 62 -11.14 1.30 -4.38
N GLY A 63 -10.55 2.49 -4.25
CA GLY A 63 -9.75 2.88 -3.09
C GLY A 63 -10.55 2.85 -1.78
N ILE A 64 -11.77 3.39 -1.77
CA ILE A 64 -12.66 3.35 -0.61
C ILE A 64 -13.01 1.90 -0.25
N ALA A 65 -13.37 1.08 -1.25
CA ALA A 65 -13.66 -0.34 -1.03
C ALA A 65 -12.45 -1.09 -0.45
N MET A 66 -11.25 -0.80 -0.95
CA MET A 66 -9.99 -1.34 -0.43
C MET A 66 -9.79 -0.98 1.05
N VAL A 67 -10.02 0.28 1.43
CA VAL A 67 -9.90 0.74 2.83
C VAL A 67 -10.87 -0.01 3.75
N PHE A 68 -12.14 -0.15 3.36
CA PHE A 68 -13.11 -0.90 4.16
C PHE A 68 -12.77 -2.38 4.26
N ALA A 69 -12.31 -2.99 3.16
CA ALA A 69 -11.86 -4.38 3.17
C ALA A 69 -10.64 -4.58 4.07
N TYR A 70 -9.68 -3.64 4.05
CA TYR A 70 -8.49 -3.69 4.88
C TYR A 70 -8.81 -3.50 6.36
N LYS A 71 -9.69 -2.55 6.69
CA LYS A 71 -10.20 -2.38 8.06
C LYS A 71 -10.83 -3.67 8.58
N ARG A 72 -11.70 -4.29 7.77
CA ARG A 72 -12.34 -5.56 8.13
C ARG A 72 -11.32 -6.68 8.32
N TYR A 73 -10.35 -6.80 7.41
CA TYR A 73 -9.24 -7.75 7.52
C TYR A 73 -8.50 -7.57 8.86
N LEU A 74 -8.07 -6.35 9.19
CA LEU A 74 -7.38 -6.06 10.45
C LEU A 74 -8.19 -6.41 11.70
N THR A 75 -9.51 -6.20 11.68
CA THR A 75 -10.37 -6.51 12.84
C THR A 75 -10.62 -8.00 13.01
N GLU A 76 -10.57 -8.79 11.94
CA GLU A 76 -10.84 -10.23 11.97
C GLU A 76 -9.57 -11.07 12.24
N LEU A 77 -8.37 -10.47 12.10
CA LEU A 77 -7.11 -11.11 12.43
C LEU A 77 -7.02 -11.49 13.92
N ASP A 78 -6.24 -12.53 14.20
CA ASP A 78 -5.82 -12.84 15.57
C ASP A 78 -4.98 -11.69 16.18
N GLU A 79 -4.85 -11.69 17.50
CA GLU A 79 -4.20 -10.60 18.24
C GLU A 79 -2.72 -10.41 17.84
N MET A 80 -2.01 -11.50 17.54
CA MET A 80 -0.60 -11.48 17.22
C MET A 80 -0.36 -10.91 15.82
N GLU A 81 -1.05 -11.43 14.81
CA GLU A 81 -0.93 -10.93 13.43
C GLU A 81 -1.46 -9.49 13.35
N ARG A 82 -2.56 -9.14 14.03
CA ARG A 82 -3.04 -7.75 14.11
C ARG A 82 -1.99 -6.81 14.69
N LYS A 83 -1.28 -7.23 15.74
CA LYS A 83 -0.18 -6.45 16.32
C LYS A 83 0.96 -6.25 15.31
N ILE A 84 1.38 -7.32 14.61
CA ILE A 84 2.41 -7.25 13.57
C ILE A 84 2.03 -6.23 12.49
N GLN A 85 0.77 -6.26 12.03
CA GLN A 85 0.27 -5.33 11.02
C GLN A 85 0.31 -3.88 11.51
N LEU A 86 -0.14 -3.61 12.74
CA LEU A 86 -0.15 -2.26 13.32
C LEU A 86 1.28 -1.72 13.57
N ASP A 87 2.19 -2.55 14.06
CA ASP A 87 3.60 -2.18 14.24
C ASP A 87 4.25 -1.86 12.89
N ALA A 88 3.97 -2.65 11.85
CA ALA A 88 4.46 -2.41 10.50
C ALA A 88 3.88 -1.13 9.88
N LEU A 89 2.59 -0.84 10.12
CA LEU A 89 1.96 0.42 9.71
C LEU A 89 2.60 1.62 10.42
N ALA A 90 2.83 1.54 11.73
CA ALA A 90 3.47 2.61 12.50
C ALA A 90 4.88 2.90 11.97
N LEU A 91 5.68 1.86 11.69
CA LEU A 91 6.99 1.99 11.07
C LEU A 91 6.91 2.65 9.69
N SER A 92 6.02 2.17 8.83
CA SER A 92 5.84 2.69 7.47
C SER A 92 5.44 4.16 7.46
N VAL A 93 4.49 4.56 8.31
CA VAL A 93 4.06 5.95 8.47
C VAL A 93 5.21 6.82 8.98
N GLY A 94 5.92 6.38 10.02
CA GLY A 94 7.05 7.13 10.59
C GLY A 94 8.17 7.38 9.57
N VAL A 95 8.60 6.32 8.86
CA VAL A 95 9.63 6.43 7.82
C VAL A 95 9.17 7.32 6.67
N THR A 96 7.90 7.22 6.25
CA THR A 96 7.37 8.05 5.17
C THR A 96 7.33 9.52 5.56
N ILE A 97 6.92 9.87 6.78
CA ILE A 97 6.90 11.25 7.27
C ILE A 97 8.31 11.84 7.32
N ILE A 98 9.28 11.10 7.85
CA ILE A 98 10.67 11.54 7.95
C ILE A 98 11.26 11.71 6.55
N GLY A 99 11.06 10.73 5.66
CA GLY A 99 11.53 10.79 4.27
C GLY A 99 10.91 11.94 3.49
N PHE A 100 9.59 12.10 3.53
CA PHE A 100 8.85 13.19 2.88
C PHE A 100 9.33 14.55 3.33
N SER A 101 9.41 14.79 4.64
CA SER A 101 9.79 16.10 5.20
C SER A 101 11.23 16.46 4.88
N SER A 102 12.15 15.50 5.01
CA SER A 102 13.57 15.68 4.67
C SER A 102 13.76 15.97 3.18
N TYR A 103 13.12 15.18 2.31
CA TYR A 103 13.17 15.41 0.86
C TYR A 103 12.57 16.77 0.49
N SER A 104 11.45 17.15 1.10
CA SER A 104 10.79 18.44 0.84
C SER A 104 11.68 19.63 1.19
N ILE A 105 12.47 19.55 2.25
CA ILE A 105 13.47 20.59 2.60
C ILE A 105 14.49 20.72 1.47
N LEU A 106 15.07 19.60 1.01
CA LEU A 106 16.08 19.61 -0.04
C LEU A 106 15.52 20.10 -1.38
N ALA A 107 14.31 19.66 -1.74
CA ALA A 107 13.65 20.06 -2.99
C ALA A 107 13.34 21.56 -3.03
N LYS A 108 12.83 22.13 -1.92
CA LYS A 108 12.55 23.57 -1.83
C LYS A 108 13.79 24.46 -1.93
N ASN A 109 14.96 23.92 -1.61
CA ASN A 109 16.24 24.63 -1.71
C ASN A 109 16.98 24.33 -3.03
N GLY A 110 16.33 23.66 -3.98
CA GLY A 110 16.92 23.35 -5.29
C GLY A 110 18.02 22.30 -5.26
N ILE A 111 18.21 21.59 -4.14
CA ILE A 111 19.22 20.51 -4.01
C ILE A 111 18.71 19.23 -4.68
N LEU A 112 17.42 18.95 -4.58
CA LEU A 112 16.75 17.81 -5.20
C LEU A 112 15.65 18.30 -6.15
N PRO A 113 15.26 17.50 -7.17
CA PRO A 113 14.13 17.81 -8.02
C PRO A 113 12.81 17.77 -7.22
N GLU A 114 11.72 18.20 -7.87
CA GLU A 114 10.39 18.08 -7.28
C GLU A 114 10.06 16.62 -6.94
N LEU A 115 9.44 16.45 -5.77
CA LEU A 115 9.14 15.14 -5.23
C LEU A 115 8.04 14.47 -6.05
N ASN A 116 8.37 13.35 -6.69
CA ASN A 116 7.38 12.48 -7.30
C ASN A 116 6.62 11.70 -6.22
N SER A 117 5.28 11.79 -6.22
CA SER A 117 4.42 11.07 -5.29
C SER A 117 4.60 9.55 -5.34
N ALA A 118 5.02 8.99 -6.48
CA ALA A 118 5.33 7.57 -6.62
C ALA A 118 6.45 7.12 -5.68
N TYR A 119 7.45 7.97 -5.41
CA TYR A 119 8.56 7.63 -4.50
C TYR A 119 8.08 7.49 -3.06
N LEU A 120 7.11 8.31 -2.64
CA LEU A 120 6.52 8.20 -1.30
C LEU A 120 5.70 6.93 -1.13
N ILE A 121 4.88 6.60 -2.14
CA ILE A 121 4.08 5.37 -2.12
C ILE A 121 4.99 4.14 -2.09
N ALA A 122 6.07 4.14 -2.91
CA ALA A 122 7.05 3.06 -2.92
C ALA A 122 7.76 2.92 -1.57
N LEU A 123 8.22 4.02 -0.97
CA LEU A 123 8.85 4.02 0.35
C LEU A 123 7.91 3.42 1.41
N MET A 124 6.66 3.90 1.46
CA MET A 124 5.65 3.42 2.39
C MET A 124 5.39 1.91 2.23
N ALA A 125 5.20 1.44 1.00
CA ALA A 125 4.92 0.03 0.71
C ALA A 125 6.11 -0.87 1.08
N LEU A 126 7.33 -0.49 0.70
CA LEU A 126 8.53 -1.28 0.99
C LEU A 126 8.80 -1.37 2.49
N THR A 127 8.67 -0.24 3.22
CA THR A 127 8.85 -0.23 4.67
C THR A 127 7.77 -1.05 5.37
N TYR A 128 6.52 -0.99 4.91
CA TYR A 128 5.43 -1.79 5.47
C TYR A 128 5.67 -3.29 5.28
N ILE A 129 6.07 -3.71 4.07
CA ILE A 129 6.42 -5.11 3.77
C ILE A 129 7.59 -5.57 4.64
N ALA A 130 8.64 -4.76 4.76
CA ALA A 130 9.77 -5.06 5.63
C ALA A 130 9.36 -5.21 7.10
N GLY A 131 8.44 -4.36 7.58
CA GLY A 131 7.85 -4.43 8.91
C GLY A 131 7.08 -5.72 9.16
N ILE A 132 6.21 -6.12 8.22
CA ILE A 132 5.46 -7.38 8.31
C ILE A 132 6.41 -8.58 8.37
N ILE A 133 7.38 -8.65 7.45
CA ILE A 133 8.32 -9.77 7.37
C ILE A 133 9.11 -9.86 8.68
N SER A 134 9.63 -8.74 9.17
CA SER A 134 10.39 -8.69 10.42
C SER A 134 9.54 -9.12 11.62
N GLY A 135 8.28 -8.67 11.68
CA GLY A 135 7.34 -9.08 12.73
C GLY A 135 7.05 -10.58 12.70
N ARG A 136 6.67 -11.12 11.54
CA ARG A 136 6.38 -12.56 11.39
C ARG A 136 7.59 -13.44 11.70
N LEU A 137 8.80 -13.03 11.32
CA LEU A 137 10.03 -13.75 11.66
C LEU A 137 10.33 -13.74 13.16
N ARG A 138 9.97 -12.66 13.88
CA ARG A 138 10.18 -12.55 15.32
C ARG A 138 9.23 -13.45 16.13
N TYR A 139 8.04 -13.71 15.60
CA TYR A 139 6.99 -14.47 16.27
C TYR A 139 6.74 -15.86 15.65
N SER A 140 7.60 -16.31 14.71
CA SER A 140 7.60 -17.68 14.15
C SER A 140 8.37 -18.67 15.01
#